data_AF-A0A0W0ZWS2-F1
#
_entry.id   AF-A0A0W0ZWS2-F1
#
_cell.length_a   1.000
_cell.length_b   1.000
_cell.length_c   1.000
_cell.angle_alpha   90.00
_cell.angle_beta   90.00
_cell.angle_gamma   90.00
#
_symmetry.space_group_name_H-M   'P 1'
#
loop_
_entity.id
_entity.type
_entity.pdbx_description
1 polymer ?
#
loop_
_entity_poly.entity_id
_entity_poly.type
_entity_poly.pdbx_seq_one_letter_code
_entity_poly.pdbx_strand_id
1 'polypeptide(L)'
;MIVITNVYFNFVISMIYYCAFPVSIKQIMFSKYPAFFPNKNINSFSSVQFSNVVKTSSVIQSLYRGDNNLSGVIFLLPTLLTGVFCQSFPEVVDIEQIRLHKLTNLSNDYHMVSMSEDSQIALDWGNGCFIEIDPTLFFNYIVDVNATFQKNQRNFPARMEREKEHIALAIPLCSIKKIMIHNKGLDNPFYLSISHDNHDAIMAFSTLYCQLTSLLRKKYTQEVDYEEEKIALRAYTTAYLEFYAKFSGSDNPFNKSLMELFKLYPEFMGNFFQSNQVTSKVVTMKDLVLSSDNLFKEHPYTKNINASYIYRIKESTTCDEDDWAKPIYD
;
A
#
# COMPACT_ATOMS: atom_id res chain seq x y z
N MET A 1 -58.83 21.49 8.45
CA MET A 1 -57.54 22.16 8.73
C MET A 1 -56.89 21.58 9.99
N ILE A 2 -56.71 20.26 10.05
CA ILE A 2 -55.95 19.52 11.10
C ILE A 2 -55.40 18.26 10.42
N VAL A 3 -54.43 18.41 9.53
CA VAL A 3 -53.67 17.28 8.96
C VAL A 3 -52.18 17.63 8.75
N ILE A 4 -51.82 18.92 8.73
CA ILE A 4 -50.44 19.34 8.41
C ILE A 4 -49.50 19.31 9.63
N THR A 5 -50.01 19.31 10.87
CA THR A 5 -49.18 19.40 12.08
C THR A 5 -48.58 18.06 12.54
N ASN A 6 -49.19 16.92 12.19
CA ASN A 6 -48.71 15.59 12.64
C ASN A 6 -47.63 14.96 11.75
N VAL A 7 -47.47 15.45 10.52
CA VAL A 7 -46.41 14.98 9.61
C VAL A 7 -45.07 15.65 9.94
N TYR A 8 -45.08 16.93 10.32
CA TYR A 8 -43.86 17.64 10.71
C TYR A 8 -43.26 17.13 12.03
N PHE A 9 -44.09 16.76 13.02
CA PHE A 9 -43.59 16.28 14.31
C PHE A 9 -42.95 14.89 14.22
N ASN A 10 -43.54 13.98 13.43
CA ASN A 10 -42.95 12.66 13.17
C ASN A 10 -41.70 12.73 12.28
N PHE A 11 -41.60 13.71 11.38
CA PHE A 11 -40.40 13.90 10.55
C PHE A 11 -39.21 14.40 11.39
N VAL A 12 -39.46 15.31 12.34
CA VAL A 12 -38.41 15.84 13.24
C VAL A 12 -37.91 14.78 14.23
N ILE A 13 -38.80 13.94 14.79
CA ILE A 13 -38.39 12.85 15.69
C ILE A 13 -37.62 11.76 14.94
N SER A 14 -38.02 11.44 13.71
CA SER A 14 -37.31 10.45 12.88
C SER A 14 -35.93 10.96 12.43
N MET A 15 -35.78 12.25 12.10
CA MET A 15 -34.47 12.84 11.82
C MET A 15 -33.55 12.89 13.05
N ILE A 16 -34.08 13.15 14.26
CA ILE A 16 -33.26 13.14 15.49
C ILE A 16 -32.77 11.72 15.81
N TYR A 17 -33.61 10.69 15.58
CA TYR A 17 -33.19 9.29 15.75
C TYR A 17 -32.15 8.83 14.71
N TYR A 18 -32.28 9.23 13.44
CA TYR A 18 -31.30 8.90 12.40
C TYR A 18 -29.99 9.68 12.52
N CYS A 19 -29.99 10.87 13.14
CA CYS A 19 -28.77 11.63 13.40
C CYS A 19 -28.05 11.21 14.70
N ALA A 20 -28.78 10.65 15.68
CA ALA A 20 -28.20 10.21 16.97
C ALA A 20 -27.61 8.78 16.93
N PHE A 21 -28.14 7.89 16.10
CA PHE A 21 -27.64 6.51 15.95
C PHE A 21 -26.21 6.37 15.40
N PRO A 22 -25.78 7.11 14.35
CA PRO A 22 -24.40 7.02 13.87
C PRO A 22 -23.41 7.58 14.89
N VAL A 23 -23.81 8.54 15.73
CA VAL A 23 -22.98 9.07 16.83
C VAL A 23 -22.82 8.03 17.93
N SER A 24 -23.89 7.32 18.31
CA SER A 24 -23.85 6.27 19.33
C SER A 24 -23.05 5.05 18.85
N ILE A 25 -23.23 4.59 17.61
CA ILE A 25 -22.45 3.48 17.03
C ILE A 25 -20.97 3.88 16.91
N LYS A 26 -20.67 5.11 16.46
CA LYS A 26 -19.29 5.61 16.39
C LYS A 26 -18.66 5.69 17.78
N GLN A 27 -19.40 6.13 18.81
CA GLN A 27 -18.93 6.14 20.21
C GLN A 27 -18.74 4.73 20.78
N ILE A 28 -19.61 3.77 20.45
CA ILE A 28 -19.50 2.36 20.86
C ILE A 28 -18.33 1.68 20.15
N MET A 29 -18.11 1.97 18.86
CA MET A 29 -16.92 1.48 18.14
C MET A 29 -15.65 2.16 18.66
N PHE A 30 -15.68 3.44 19.01
CA PHE A 30 -14.55 4.13 19.65
C PHE A 30 -14.18 3.50 20.99
N SER A 31 -15.17 3.08 21.78
CA SER A 31 -14.92 2.49 23.10
C SER A 31 -14.50 1.02 23.02
N LYS A 32 -15.00 0.25 22.04
CA LYS A 32 -14.64 -1.16 21.84
C LYS A 32 -13.34 -1.35 21.03
N TYR A 33 -13.08 -0.47 20.07
CA TYR A 33 -11.95 -0.55 19.15
C TYR A 33 -11.25 0.82 19.03
N PRO A 34 -10.66 1.34 20.11
CA PRO A 34 -9.99 2.65 20.08
C PRO A 34 -8.86 2.72 19.04
N ALA A 35 -8.26 1.59 18.67
CA ALA A 35 -7.24 1.49 17.62
C ALA A 35 -7.77 1.75 16.19
N PHE A 36 -9.08 1.68 15.96
CA PHE A 36 -9.71 1.91 14.65
C PHE A 36 -9.94 3.38 14.34
N PHE A 37 -9.87 4.26 15.35
CA PHE A 37 -10.13 5.68 15.18
C PHE A 37 -8.89 6.52 15.52
N PRO A 38 -8.56 7.54 14.72
CA PRO A 38 -7.38 8.36 14.96
C PRO A 38 -7.49 9.06 16.31
N ASN A 39 -6.52 8.80 17.18
CA ASN A 39 -6.46 9.39 18.50
C ASN A 39 -5.97 10.85 18.39
N LYS A 40 -6.84 11.81 18.73
CA LYS A 40 -6.54 13.26 18.57
C LYS A 40 -5.44 13.79 19.50
N ASN A 41 -4.95 12.97 20.44
CA ASN A 41 -4.02 13.39 21.50
C ASN A 41 -2.59 12.83 21.39
N ILE A 42 -2.20 12.24 20.25
CA ILE A 42 -0.83 11.73 20.09
C ILE A 42 0.04 12.79 19.40
N ASN A 43 0.66 13.65 20.21
CA ASN A 43 1.85 14.42 19.81
C ASN A 43 3.06 13.48 19.78
N SER A 44 3.14 12.59 18.80
CA SER A 44 4.40 11.97 18.41
C SER A 44 4.35 11.54 16.95
N PHE A 45 5.40 11.90 16.21
CA PHE A 45 5.68 11.37 14.88
C PHE A 45 6.04 9.89 15.04
N SER A 46 5.04 9.02 15.17
CA SER A 46 5.27 7.58 15.25
C SER A 46 5.07 6.97 13.87
N SER A 47 6.16 6.39 13.35
CA SER A 47 6.10 5.38 12.31
C SER A 47 5.15 4.25 12.74
N VAL A 48 4.60 3.52 11.78
CA VAL A 48 3.76 2.36 12.06
C VAL A 48 4.60 1.32 12.81
N GLN A 49 4.16 0.95 14.02
CA GLN A 49 4.85 -0.01 14.86
C GLN A 49 4.46 -1.44 14.45
N PHE A 50 5.38 -2.39 14.64
CA PHE A 50 5.11 -3.80 14.41
C PHE A 50 5.22 -4.53 15.75
N SER A 51 4.12 -5.13 16.21
CA SER A 51 4.03 -5.72 17.55
C SER A 51 3.65 -7.19 17.46
N ASN A 52 4.40 -8.06 18.15
CA ASN A 52 4.17 -9.51 18.19
C ASN A 52 4.09 -10.21 16.82
N VAL A 53 4.64 -9.60 15.78
CA VAL A 53 4.76 -10.20 14.45
C VAL A 53 6.11 -10.90 14.26
N VAL A 54 6.21 -11.73 13.22
CA VAL A 54 7.47 -12.29 12.71
C VAL A 54 7.80 -11.58 11.40
N LYS A 55 9.03 -11.09 11.29
CA LYS A 55 9.52 -10.43 10.07
C LYS A 55 9.98 -11.47 9.06
N THR A 56 9.91 -11.10 7.79
CA THR A 56 10.40 -11.93 6.69
C THR A 56 11.89 -12.20 6.86
N SER A 57 12.28 -13.45 6.65
CA SER A 57 13.68 -13.88 6.75
C SER A 57 14.53 -13.19 5.69
N SER A 58 15.75 -12.77 6.06
CA SER A 58 16.72 -12.22 5.11
C SER A 58 17.24 -13.25 4.09
N VAL A 59 16.91 -14.53 4.28
CA VAL A 59 17.23 -15.62 3.34
C VAL A 59 16.30 -15.61 2.12
N ILE A 60 15.12 -14.99 2.23
CA ILE A 60 14.17 -14.87 1.12
C ILE A 60 14.72 -13.85 0.13
N GLN A 61 15.13 -14.35 -1.05
CA GLN A 61 15.74 -13.52 -2.10
C GLN A 61 14.71 -12.86 -3.02
N SER A 62 13.50 -13.43 -3.09
CA SER A 62 12.46 -12.94 -3.99
C SER A 62 11.08 -13.19 -3.40
N LEU A 63 10.23 -12.20 -3.57
CA LEU A 63 8.79 -12.27 -3.32
C LEU A 63 8.05 -11.88 -4.61
N TYR A 64 6.83 -12.36 -4.76
CA TYR A 64 6.03 -12.15 -5.95
C TYR A 64 4.67 -11.58 -5.59
N ARG A 65 4.16 -10.66 -6.41
CA ARG A 65 2.84 -10.09 -6.21
C ARG A 65 2.07 -10.07 -7.53
N GLY A 66 0.91 -10.71 -7.54
CA GLY A 66 -0.06 -10.63 -8.62
C GLY A 66 -0.96 -9.41 -8.51
N ASP A 67 -1.20 -8.72 -9.62
CA ASP A 67 -2.18 -7.63 -9.69
C ASP A 67 -2.74 -7.53 -11.11
N ASN A 68 -4.04 -7.73 -11.27
CA ASN A 68 -4.71 -7.68 -12.57
C ASN A 68 -4.75 -6.27 -13.19
N ASN A 69 -4.57 -5.22 -12.37
CA ASN A 69 -4.51 -3.82 -12.80
C ASN A 69 -3.07 -3.28 -12.79
N LEU A 70 -2.06 -4.15 -12.72
CA LEU A 70 -0.65 -3.77 -12.59
C LEU A 70 -0.22 -2.70 -13.60
N SER A 71 -0.58 -2.84 -14.88
CA SER A 71 -0.22 -1.88 -15.93
C SER A 71 -0.82 -0.49 -15.73
N GLY A 72 -1.97 -0.40 -15.05
CA GLY A 72 -2.63 0.87 -14.73
C GLY A 72 -1.96 1.63 -13.59
N VAL A 73 -1.04 1.00 -12.85
CA VAL A 73 -0.38 1.58 -11.67
C VAL A 73 1.12 1.67 -11.87
N ILE A 74 1.80 0.58 -12.27
CA ILE A 74 3.26 0.44 -12.15
C ILE A 74 4.06 1.46 -12.99
N PHE A 75 3.47 1.96 -14.07
CA PHE A 75 4.12 2.89 -15.00
C PHE A 75 3.81 4.36 -14.73
N LEU A 76 3.07 4.67 -13.66
CA LEU A 76 2.75 6.04 -13.29
C LEU A 76 3.96 6.74 -12.69
N LEU A 77 4.14 8.03 -13.01
CA LEU A 77 5.19 8.88 -12.45
C LEU A 77 5.20 8.89 -10.91
N PRO A 78 4.04 9.01 -10.22
CA PRO A 78 3.96 8.86 -8.77
C PRO A 78 4.52 7.54 -8.25
N THR A 79 4.23 6.44 -8.94
CA THR A 79 4.63 5.09 -8.51
C THR A 79 6.15 4.92 -8.54
N LEU A 80 6.89 5.69 -9.34
CA LEU A 80 8.37 5.73 -9.29
C LEU A 80 8.93 6.09 -7.92
N LEU A 81 8.18 6.85 -7.12
CA LEU A 81 8.60 7.37 -5.83
C LEU A 81 7.94 6.64 -4.65
N THR A 82 6.67 6.31 -4.80
CA THR A 82 5.85 5.76 -3.71
C THR A 82 5.71 4.24 -3.77
N GLY A 83 5.97 3.65 -4.94
CA GLY A 83 5.70 2.23 -5.18
C GLY A 83 4.20 1.88 -5.08
N VAL A 84 3.92 0.62 -4.78
CA VAL A 84 2.57 0.09 -4.53
C VAL A 84 2.32 0.11 -3.03
N PHE A 85 1.20 0.62 -2.56
CA PHE A 85 0.93 0.74 -1.12
C PHE A 85 -0.52 0.48 -0.78
N CYS A 86 -0.77 0.09 0.47
CA CYS A 86 -2.13 -0.16 0.96
C CYS A 86 -2.89 1.14 1.23
N GLN A 87 -4.18 1.05 1.52
CA GLN A 87 -5.03 2.24 1.76
C GLN A 87 -5.33 2.49 3.24
N SER A 88 -4.88 1.58 4.11
CA SER A 88 -5.05 1.66 5.56
C SER A 88 -3.70 1.58 6.25
N PHE A 89 -3.39 2.61 7.04
CA PHE A 89 -2.14 2.69 7.79
C PHE A 89 -2.46 2.72 9.28
N PRO A 90 -2.48 1.57 9.98
CA PRO A 90 -2.74 1.54 11.43
C PRO A 90 -1.57 2.14 12.22
N GLU A 91 -1.77 2.41 13.51
CA GLU A 91 -0.66 2.82 14.42
C GLU A 91 0.27 1.63 14.70
N VAL A 92 -0.33 0.46 14.85
CA VAL A 92 0.33 -0.79 15.17
C VAL A 92 -0.16 -1.86 14.21
N VAL A 93 0.78 -2.57 13.59
CA VAL A 93 0.55 -3.82 12.87
C VAL A 93 0.84 -4.96 13.82
N ASP A 94 -0.22 -5.65 14.21
CA ASP A 94 -0.20 -6.83 15.06
C ASP A 94 -1.01 -7.96 14.41
N ILE A 95 -1.20 -9.07 15.13
CA ILE A 95 -1.97 -10.22 14.65
C ILE A 95 -3.40 -9.86 14.26
N GLU A 96 -4.04 -8.87 14.88
CA GLU A 96 -5.42 -8.51 14.56
C GLU A 96 -5.49 -7.75 13.22
N GLN A 97 -4.52 -6.90 12.91
CA GLN A 97 -4.44 -6.27 11.58
C GLN A 97 -4.16 -7.29 10.47
N ILE A 98 -3.34 -8.30 10.76
CA ILE A 98 -3.05 -9.39 9.82
C ILE A 98 -4.31 -10.24 9.61
N ARG A 99 -5.03 -10.59 10.67
CA ARG A 99 -6.31 -11.31 10.58
C ARG A 99 -7.33 -10.52 9.79
N LEU A 100 -7.44 -9.22 10.03
CA LEU A 100 -8.33 -8.34 9.28
C LEU A 100 -7.99 -8.36 7.78
N HIS A 101 -6.71 -8.24 7.44
CA HIS A 101 -6.22 -8.38 6.07
C HIS A 101 -6.60 -9.72 5.43
N LYS A 102 -6.51 -10.83 6.17
CA LYS A 102 -6.84 -12.17 5.66
C LYS A 102 -8.34 -12.48 5.57
N LEU A 103 -9.14 -11.94 6.49
CA LEU A 103 -10.55 -12.32 6.68
C LEU A 103 -11.51 -11.34 6.01
N THR A 104 -11.03 -10.19 5.55
CA THR A 104 -11.90 -9.23 4.84
C THR A 104 -11.82 -9.44 3.34
N ASN A 105 -12.98 -9.50 2.69
CA ASN A 105 -13.09 -9.53 1.23
C ASN A 105 -12.77 -8.16 0.57
N LEU A 106 -12.01 -7.29 1.25
CA LEU A 106 -11.55 -6.02 0.68
C LEU A 106 -10.35 -6.30 -0.23
N SER A 107 -10.68 -6.75 -1.44
CA SER A 107 -9.80 -7.46 -2.39
C SER A 107 -8.64 -6.65 -3.01
N ASN A 108 -8.43 -5.38 -2.65
CA ASN A 108 -7.54 -4.47 -3.41
C ASN A 108 -6.55 -3.73 -2.49
N ASP A 109 -5.74 -4.47 -1.72
CA ASP A 109 -4.71 -3.92 -0.82
C ASP A 109 -5.23 -2.89 0.17
N TYR A 110 -6.49 -3.05 0.60
CA TYR A 110 -7.06 -2.06 1.49
C TYR A 110 -6.29 -2.03 2.82
N HIS A 111 -5.99 -3.21 3.38
CA HIS A 111 -5.30 -3.34 4.66
C HIS A 111 -3.79 -3.38 4.50
N MET A 112 -3.28 -4.29 3.67
CA MET A 112 -1.85 -4.48 3.41
C MET A 112 -1.65 -4.91 1.96
N VAL A 113 -0.41 -4.77 1.49
CA VAL A 113 0.03 -5.22 0.17
C VAL A 113 0.55 -6.66 0.30
N SER A 114 -0.17 -7.60 -0.32
CA SER A 114 0.18 -9.03 -0.31
C SER A 114 1.28 -9.38 -1.30
N MET A 115 2.13 -10.32 -0.89
CA MET A 115 3.19 -10.95 -1.66
C MET A 115 3.25 -12.44 -1.30
N SER A 116 3.80 -13.28 -2.17
CA SER A 116 4.00 -14.71 -1.96
C SER A 116 5.45 -15.09 -2.27
N GLU A 117 5.99 -16.09 -1.60
CA GLU A 117 7.23 -16.76 -2.03
C GLU A 117 7.05 -17.52 -3.36
N ASP A 118 5.82 -17.88 -3.73
CA ASP A 118 5.51 -18.69 -4.91
C ASP A 118 5.03 -17.81 -6.08
N SER A 119 5.82 -17.77 -7.15
CA SER A 119 5.47 -17.03 -8.37
C SER A 119 4.20 -17.52 -9.05
N GLN A 120 3.83 -18.81 -8.90
CA GLN A 120 2.60 -19.34 -9.49
C GLN A 120 1.37 -18.77 -8.77
N ILE A 121 1.45 -18.61 -7.46
CA ILE A 121 0.38 -18.00 -6.67
C ILE A 121 0.20 -16.53 -7.08
N ALA A 122 1.29 -15.80 -7.26
CA ALA A 122 1.24 -14.44 -7.79
C ALA A 122 0.69 -14.38 -9.23
N LEU A 123 1.04 -15.33 -10.09
CA LEU A 123 0.49 -15.44 -11.45
C LEU A 123 -1.05 -15.61 -11.40
N ASP A 124 -1.52 -16.49 -10.52
CA ASP A 124 -2.94 -16.79 -10.34
C ASP A 124 -3.70 -15.57 -9.77
N TRP A 125 -3.16 -14.92 -8.74
CA TRP A 125 -3.72 -13.68 -8.17
C TRP A 125 -3.83 -12.56 -9.20
N GLY A 126 -2.82 -12.44 -10.05
CA GLY A 126 -2.70 -11.36 -11.03
C GLY A 126 -3.31 -11.66 -12.39
N ASN A 127 -3.93 -12.82 -12.59
CA ASN A 127 -4.42 -13.29 -13.89
C ASN A 127 -3.36 -13.14 -15.00
N GLY A 128 -2.14 -13.60 -14.73
CA GLY A 128 -1.00 -13.49 -15.65
C GLY A 128 -0.15 -12.22 -15.49
N CYS A 129 -0.54 -11.26 -14.64
CA CYS A 129 0.23 -10.03 -14.39
C CYS A 129 0.83 -10.03 -12.98
N PHE A 130 2.16 -9.98 -12.85
CA PHE A 130 2.80 -9.96 -11.53
C PHE A 130 4.13 -9.19 -11.53
N ILE A 131 4.62 -8.87 -10.34
CA ILE A 131 5.95 -8.30 -10.12
C ILE A 131 6.82 -9.25 -9.31
N GLU A 132 8.12 -9.29 -9.63
CA GLU A 132 9.17 -9.92 -8.84
C GLU A 132 9.85 -8.84 -7.99
N ILE A 133 9.95 -9.10 -6.69
CA ILE A 133 10.36 -8.13 -5.67
C ILE A 133 11.57 -8.67 -4.95
N ASP A 134 12.61 -7.85 -4.84
CA ASP A 134 13.76 -8.06 -3.97
C ASP A 134 13.50 -7.40 -2.61
N PRO A 135 13.30 -8.18 -1.53
CA PRO A 135 12.94 -7.62 -0.23
C PRO A 135 14.11 -6.95 0.51
N THR A 136 15.35 -7.04 0.00
CA THR A 136 16.58 -6.69 0.75
C THR A 136 16.55 -5.28 1.37
N LEU A 137 15.99 -4.29 0.69
CA LEU A 137 15.96 -2.92 1.21
C LEU A 137 14.94 -2.70 2.33
N PHE A 138 13.90 -3.52 2.41
CA PHE A 138 12.76 -3.28 3.28
C PHE A 138 12.27 -4.51 4.06
N PHE A 139 13.04 -5.60 4.10
CA PHE A 139 12.67 -6.87 4.77
C PHE A 139 12.24 -6.69 6.24
N ASN A 140 12.80 -5.70 6.94
CA ASN A 140 12.41 -5.33 8.31
C ASN A 140 10.96 -4.81 8.42
N TYR A 141 10.34 -4.44 7.30
CA TYR A 141 8.96 -3.93 7.22
C TYR A 141 8.01 -4.92 6.56
N ILE A 142 8.49 -6.12 6.22
CA ILE A 142 7.68 -7.20 5.66
C ILE A 142 7.39 -8.22 6.76
N VAL A 143 6.12 -8.59 6.92
CA VAL A 143 5.66 -9.58 7.90
C VAL A 143 5.43 -10.91 7.21
N ASP A 144 6.02 -11.96 7.76
CA ASP A 144 5.71 -13.35 7.42
C ASP A 144 4.39 -13.70 8.11
N VAL A 145 3.33 -13.89 7.33
CA VAL A 145 1.99 -14.16 7.86
C VAL A 145 1.99 -15.49 8.60
N ASN A 146 2.56 -16.53 7.99
CA ASN A 146 2.58 -17.90 8.48
C ASN A 146 3.31 -18.00 9.83
N ALA A 147 4.53 -17.49 9.90
CA ALA A 147 5.30 -17.49 11.13
C ALA A 147 4.65 -16.62 12.22
N THR A 148 3.96 -15.54 11.84
CA THR A 148 3.28 -14.66 12.80
C THR A 148 2.11 -15.35 13.51
N PHE A 149 1.24 -16.04 12.79
CA PHE A 149 0.14 -16.80 13.39
C PHE A 149 0.65 -17.94 14.28
N GLN A 150 1.70 -18.65 13.86
CA GLN A 150 2.34 -19.68 14.69
C GLN A 150 2.87 -19.09 16.00
N LYS A 151 3.59 -17.97 15.93
CA LYS A 151 4.07 -17.22 17.11
C LYS A 151 2.93 -16.81 18.05
N ASN A 152 1.76 -16.49 17.50
CA ASN A 152 0.58 -16.07 18.26
C ASN A 152 -0.39 -17.22 18.60
N GLN A 153 0.02 -18.48 18.39
CA GLN A 153 -0.78 -19.68 18.71
C GLN A 153 -2.17 -19.66 18.06
N ARG A 154 -2.25 -19.25 16.79
CA ARG A 154 -3.48 -19.22 16.01
C ARG A 154 -3.47 -20.30 14.93
N ASN A 155 -4.63 -20.93 14.69
CA ASN A 155 -4.82 -21.88 13.59
C ASN A 155 -4.96 -21.14 12.26
N PHE A 156 -4.40 -21.73 11.20
CA PHE A 156 -4.55 -21.27 9.82
C PHE A 156 -5.64 -22.03 9.08
N PRO A 157 -6.43 -21.36 8.24
CA PRO A 157 -7.11 -22.03 7.15
C PRO A 157 -6.08 -22.66 6.19
N ALA A 158 -6.24 -23.94 5.86
CA ALA A 158 -5.28 -24.70 5.04
C ALA A 158 -5.00 -24.09 3.64
N ARG A 159 -5.92 -23.28 3.10
CA ARG A 159 -5.71 -22.54 1.85
C ARG A 159 -4.66 -21.44 2.01
N MET A 160 -4.62 -20.77 3.16
CA MET A 160 -3.67 -19.69 3.45
C MET A 160 -2.25 -20.22 3.69
N GLU A 161 -2.12 -21.45 4.18
CA GLU A 161 -0.79 -22.08 4.33
C GLU A 161 -0.06 -22.23 3.00
N ARG A 162 -0.81 -22.51 1.91
CA ARG A 162 -0.25 -22.67 0.56
C ARG A 162 0.29 -21.35 0.01
N GLU A 163 -0.31 -20.23 0.37
CA GLU A 163 0.02 -18.90 -0.15
C GLU A 163 1.42 -18.44 0.25
N LYS A 164 1.99 -18.98 1.34
CA LYS A 164 3.27 -18.53 1.91
C LYS A 164 3.38 -17.01 1.89
N GLU A 165 2.36 -16.37 2.46
CA GLU A 165 2.12 -14.95 2.25
C GLU A 165 3.03 -14.09 3.12
N HIS A 166 3.51 -13.02 2.50
CA HIS A 166 4.21 -11.93 3.14
C HIS A 166 3.44 -10.63 2.89
N ILE A 167 3.35 -9.77 3.90
CA ILE A 167 2.60 -8.52 3.80
C ILE A 167 3.45 -7.32 4.18
N ALA A 168 3.21 -6.21 3.51
CA ALA A 168 3.83 -4.92 3.80
C ALA A 168 2.82 -3.77 3.65
N LEU A 169 3.16 -2.60 4.19
CA LEU A 169 2.38 -1.37 4.00
C LEU A 169 2.63 -0.74 2.62
N ALA A 170 3.86 -0.88 2.11
CA ALA A 170 4.27 -0.43 0.80
C ALA A 170 5.35 -1.35 0.22
N ILE A 171 5.34 -1.51 -1.10
CA ILE A 171 6.37 -2.14 -1.91
C ILE A 171 7.01 -1.03 -2.73
N PRO A 172 8.22 -0.56 -2.37
CA PRO A 172 8.91 0.48 -3.10
C PRO A 172 9.24 0.04 -4.54
N LEU A 173 9.10 0.94 -5.52
CA LEU A 173 9.45 0.60 -6.91
C LEU A 173 10.94 0.22 -7.06
N CYS A 174 11.83 0.82 -6.26
CA CYS A 174 13.25 0.47 -6.28
C CYS A 174 13.56 -0.98 -5.92
N SER A 175 12.62 -1.67 -5.27
CA SER A 175 12.73 -3.08 -4.89
C SER A 175 12.08 -4.02 -5.90
N ILE A 176 11.41 -3.50 -6.93
CA ILE A 176 10.77 -4.32 -7.96
C ILE A 176 11.81 -4.61 -9.04
N LYS A 177 12.20 -5.86 -9.18
CA LYS A 177 13.23 -6.28 -10.12
C LYS A 177 12.68 -6.48 -11.53
N LYS A 178 11.53 -7.15 -11.63
CA LYS A 178 10.92 -7.52 -12.90
C LYS A 178 9.41 -7.30 -12.87
N ILE A 179 8.86 -6.90 -14.01
CA ILE A 179 7.42 -6.73 -14.22
C ILE A 179 6.99 -7.72 -15.30
N MET A 180 5.97 -8.53 -15.01
CA MET A 180 5.38 -9.47 -15.94
C MET A 180 3.95 -9.03 -16.25
N ILE A 181 3.65 -8.82 -17.53
CA ILE A 181 2.31 -8.50 -18.02
C ILE A 181 1.94 -9.59 -19.03
N HIS A 182 1.12 -10.54 -18.58
CA HIS A 182 0.86 -11.78 -19.31
C HIS A 182 2.20 -12.47 -19.66
N ASN A 183 2.42 -12.81 -20.93
CA ASN A 183 3.62 -13.51 -21.39
C ASN A 183 4.82 -12.58 -21.65
N LYS A 184 4.73 -11.30 -21.26
CA LYS A 184 5.76 -10.30 -21.55
C LYS A 184 6.46 -9.87 -20.26
N GLY A 185 7.76 -10.12 -20.20
CA GLY A 185 8.62 -9.65 -19.11
C GLY A 185 9.29 -8.33 -19.47
N LEU A 186 9.23 -7.38 -18.55
CA LEU A 186 9.84 -6.06 -18.65
C LEU A 186 10.82 -5.88 -17.50
N ASP A 187 12.01 -5.37 -17.81
CA ASP A 187 12.98 -4.96 -16.81
C ASP A 187 12.57 -3.60 -16.23
N ASN A 188 12.68 -3.47 -14.91
CA ASN A 188 12.46 -2.20 -14.24
C ASN A 188 13.75 -1.38 -14.22
N PRO A 189 13.85 -0.25 -14.95
CA PRO A 189 15.04 0.60 -14.95
C PRO A 189 15.32 1.26 -13.59
N PHE A 190 14.34 1.28 -12.69
CA PHE A 190 14.45 1.84 -11.35
C PHE A 190 14.80 0.80 -10.28
N TYR A 191 15.00 -0.47 -10.63
CA TYR A 191 15.45 -1.46 -9.66
C TYR A 191 16.84 -1.12 -9.12
N LEU A 192 17.03 -1.22 -7.80
CA LEU A 192 18.33 -1.06 -7.14
C LEU A 192 18.78 -2.39 -6.54
N SER A 193 19.77 -3.00 -7.19
CA SER A 193 20.44 -4.21 -6.71
C SER A 193 21.38 -3.89 -5.55
N ILE A 194 20.86 -3.88 -4.33
CA ILE A 194 21.61 -3.65 -3.09
C ILE A 194 21.91 -4.99 -2.43
N SER A 195 23.17 -5.22 -2.09
CA SER A 195 23.57 -6.44 -1.38
C SER A 195 23.03 -6.45 0.05
N HIS A 196 22.67 -7.64 0.52
CA HIS A 196 22.13 -7.89 1.87
C HIS A 196 23.05 -7.49 3.03
N ASP A 197 24.36 -7.38 2.78
CA ASP A 197 25.38 -6.96 3.74
C ASP A 197 25.62 -5.43 3.72
N ASN A 198 24.98 -4.69 2.82
CA ASN A 198 25.10 -3.24 2.75
C ASN A 198 24.20 -2.56 3.79
N HIS A 199 24.63 -2.63 5.06
CA HIS A 199 23.91 -2.05 6.20
C HIS A 199 23.66 -0.55 6.06
N ASP A 200 24.57 0.20 5.43
CA ASP A 200 24.41 1.64 5.23
C ASP A 200 23.23 1.96 4.30
N ALA A 201 23.11 1.21 3.20
CA ALA A 201 21.97 1.35 2.28
C ALA A 201 20.66 0.94 2.94
N ILE A 202 20.65 -0.19 3.66
CA ILE A 202 19.47 -0.70 4.37
C ILE A 202 18.99 0.31 5.43
N MET A 203 19.90 0.87 6.24
CA MET A 203 19.55 1.85 7.27
C MET A 203 19.07 3.19 6.69
N ALA A 204 19.72 3.68 5.63
CA ALA A 204 19.27 4.87 4.92
C ALA A 204 17.87 4.67 4.33
N PHE A 205 17.63 3.50 3.73
CA PHE A 205 16.33 3.17 3.15
C PHE A 205 15.25 2.96 4.22
N SER A 206 15.58 2.37 5.36
CA SER A 206 14.68 2.27 6.52
C SER A 206 14.12 3.64 6.94
N THR A 207 14.96 4.68 6.91
CA THR A 207 14.53 6.05 7.19
C THR A 207 13.52 6.55 6.15
N LEU A 208 13.79 6.31 4.86
CA LEU A 208 12.88 6.67 3.76
C LEU A 208 11.55 5.92 3.83
N TYR A 209 11.57 4.63 4.12
CA TYR A 209 10.37 3.81 4.24
C TYR A 209 9.48 4.28 5.39
N CYS A 210 10.08 4.61 6.54
CA CYS A 210 9.37 5.22 7.66
C CYS A 210 8.77 6.58 7.27
N GLN A 211 9.50 7.43 6.55
CA GLN A 211 8.99 8.72 6.06
C GLN A 211 7.79 8.54 5.11
N LEU A 212 7.89 7.60 4.15
CA LEU A 212 6.81 7.28 3.22
C LEU A 212 5.56 6.81 3.96
N THR A 213 5.70 5.82 4.84
CA THR A 213 4.55 5.27 5.58
C THR A 213 3.92 6.30 6.52
N SER A 214 4.71 7.16 7.16
CA SER A 214 4.18 8.28 7.95
C SER A 214 3.43 9.29 7.10
N LEU A 215 3.94 9.62 5.90
CA LEU A 215 3.29 10.54 4.97
C LEU A 215 1.95 9.98 4.46
N LEU A 216 1.94 8.70 4.05
CA LEU A 216 0.72 7.99 3.65
C LEU A 216 -0.28 7.89 4.81
N ARG A 217 0.19 7.55 6.02
CA ARG A 217 -0.67 7.53 7.21
C ARG A 217 -1.31 8.88 7.47
N LYS A 218 -0.56 9.98 7.43
CA LYS A 218 -1.11 11.34 7.59
C LYS A 218 -2.18 11.62 6.55
N LYS A 219 -1.90 11.33 5.27
CA LYS A 219 -2.84 11.53 4.16
C LYS A 219 -4.19 10.82 4.36
N TYR A 220 -4.19 9.59 4.89
CA TYR A 220 -5.42 8.81 5.05
C TYR A 220 -6.10 8.93 6.41
N THR A 221 -5.38 9.34 7.45
CA THR A 221 -5.91 9.37 8.83
C THR A 221 -6.10 10.78 9.38
N GLN A 222 -5.51 11.80 8.74
CA GLN A 222 -5.54 13.19 9.17
C GLN A 222 -6.00 14.08 8.02
N GLU A 223 -6.77 15.12 8.34
CA GLU A 223 -6.99 16.23 7.40
C GLU A 223 -5.70 17.05 7.36
N VAL A 224 -4.80 16.69 6.46
CA VAL A 224 -3.54 17.41 6.23
C VAL A 224 -3.83 18.59 5.30
N ASP A 225 -3.28 19.76 5.62
CA ASP A 225 -3.32 20.89 4.71
C ASP A 225 -2.61 20.56 3.39
N TYR A 226 -3.15 21.07 2.29
CA TYR A 226 -2.64 20.80 0.94
C TYR A 226 -1.17 21.22 0.78
N GLU A 227 -0.78 22.35 1.34
CA GLU A 227 0.60 22.85 1.25
C GLU A 227 1.54 22.05 2.16
N GLU A 228 1.08 21.62 3.34
CA GLU A 228 1.85 20.73 4.22
C GLU A 228 2.13 19.37 3.56
N GLU A 229 1.13 18.78 2.90
CA GLU A 229 1.31 17.53 2.13
C GLU A 229 2.33 17.73 1.01
N LYS A 230 2.22 18.85 0.27
CA LYS A 230 3.13 19.19 -0.83
C LYS A 230 4.58 19.34 -0.36
N ILE A 231 4.80 20.05 0.75
CA ILE A 231 6.12 20.25 1.34
C ILE A 231 6.72 18.91 1.80
N ALA A 232 5.94 18.09 2.51
CA ALA A 232 6.39 16.79 3.01
C ALA A 232 6.72 15.82 1.86
N LEU A 233 5.91 15.80 0.81
CA LEU A 233 6.16 15.01 -0.40
C LEU A 233 7.44 15.46 -1.11
N ARG A 234 7.65 16.77 -1.26
CA ARG A 234 8.87 17.30 -1.88
C ARG A 234 10.12 16.93 -1.07
N ALA A 235 10.05 16.97 0.25
CA ALA A 235 11.15 16.55 1.14
C ALA A 235 11.45 15.05 0.99
N TYR A 236 10.41 14.20 0.99
CA TYR A 236 10.56 12.76 0.74
C TYR A 236 11.19 12.49 -0.65
N THR A 237 10.67 13.11 -1.71
CA THR A 237 11.18 12.95 -3.07
C THR A 237 12.65 13.36 -3.16
N THR A 238 13.04 14.47 -2.52
CA THR A 238 14.44 14.92 -2.50
C THR A 238 15.33 13.88 -1.82
N ALA A 239 14.94 13.39 -0.64
CA ALA A 239 15.70 12.38 0.09
C ALA A 239 15.79 11.05 -0.67
N TYR A 240 14.72 10.64 -1.36
CA TYR A 240 14.71 9.43 -2.20
C TYR A 240 15.66 9.56 -3.40
N LEU A 241 15.71 10.72 -4.05
CA LEU A 241 16.64 10.99 -5.14
C LEU A 241 18.10 11.05 -4.66
N GLU A 242 18.36 11.59 -3.47
CA GLU A 242 19.68 11.56 -2.83
C GLU A 242 20.13 10.13 -2.50
N PHE A 243 19.22 9.30 -2.02
CA PHE A 243 19.48 7.88 -1.81
C PHE A 243 19.89 7.19 -3.12
N TYR A 244 19.16 7.42 -4.21
CA TYR A 244 19.59 6.92 -5.53
C TYR A 244 20.96 7.44 -5.93
N ALA A 245 21.21 8.74 -5.82
CA ALA A 245 22.51 9.32 -6.18
C ALA A 245 23.67 8.68 -5.41
N LYS A 246 23.44 8.27 -4.16
CA LYS A 246 24.44 7.61 -3.32
C LYS A 246 24.63 6.12 -3.64
N PHE A 247 23.55 5.37 -3.89
CA PHE A 247 23.59 3.90 -3.91
C PHE A 247 23.35 3.25 -5.27
N SER A 248 22.93 3.99 -6.30
CA SER A 248 22.71 3.46 -7.67
C SER A 248 23.97 3.43 -8.55
N GLY A 249 25.10 3.96 -8.06
CA GLY A 249 26.34 4.03 -8.82
C GLY A 249 26.24 4.93 -10.06
N SER A 250 27.00 4.58 -11.10
CA SER A 250 27.06 5.35 -12.35
C SER A 250 25.82 5.19 -13.24
N ASP A 251 24.97 4.18 -12.99
CA ASP A 251 23.82 3.87 -13.83
C ASP A 251 22.50 4.43 -13.30
N ASN A 252 22.54 5.47 -12.46
CA ASN A 252 21.36 6.09 -11.88
C ASN A 252 20.31 6.48 -12.96
N PRO A 253 19.12 5.86 -12.99
CA PRO A 253 18.10 6.15 -13.99
C PRO A 253 17.56 7.58 -13.88
N PHE A 254 17.59 8.19 -12.69
CA PHE A 254 17.12 9.56 -12.49
C PHE A 254 18.02 10.61 -13.14
N ASN A 255 19.32 10.31 -13.31
CA ASN A 255 20.27 11.22 -13.95
C ASN A 255 20.26 11.12 -15.48
N LYS A 256 19.58 10.11 -16.05
CA LYS A 256 19.47 9.93 -17.50
C LYS A 256 18.36 10.80 -18.08
N SER A 257 18.55 11.24 -19.31
CA SER A 257 17.47 11.84 -20.10
C SER A 257 16.39 10.81 -20.41
N LEU A 258 15.16 11.28 -20.59
CA LEU A 258 14.04 10.45 -21.00
C LEU A 258 14.29 9.72 -22.33
N MET A 259 15.04 10.34 -23.26
CA MET A 259 15.46 9.70 -24.51
C MET A 259 16.47 8.57 -24.28
N GLU A 260 17.45 8.74 -23.40
CA GLU A 260 18.40 7.67 -23.05
C GLU A 260 17.69 6.49 -22.40
N LEU A 261 16.79 6.74 -21.45
CA LEU A 261 15.98 5.69 -20.83
C LEU A 261 15.13 4.96 -21.87
N PHE A 262 14.52 5.66 -22.82
CA PHE A 262 13.73 5.03 -23.88
C PHE A 262 14.58 4.17 -24.82
N LYS A 263 15.84 4.53 -25.06
CA LYS A 263 16.76 3.71 -25.86
C LYS A 263 17.16 2.42 -25.12
N LEU A 264 17.39 2.51 -23.81
CA LEU A 264 17.81 1.38 -22.98
C LEU A 264 16.65 0.45 -22.60
N TYR A 265 15.48 1.03 -22.30
CA TYR A 265 14.29 0.35 -21.79
C TYR A 265 13.04 0.75 -22.58
N PRO A 266 12.99 0.45 -23.89
CA PRO A 266 11.94 0.96 -24.79
C PRO A 266 10.53 0.53 -24.39
N GLU A 267 10.39 -0.67 -23.85
CA GLU A 267 9.07 -1.21 -23.48
C GLU A 267 8.53 -0.56 -22.21
N PHE A 268 9.35 -0.49 -21.16
CA PHE A 268 8.99 0.19 -19.91
C PHE A 268 8.67 1.66 -20.18
N MET A 269 9.56 2.35 -20.90
CA MET A 269 9.39 3.77 -21.18
C MET A 269 8.24 4.04 -22.16
N GLY A 270 7.96 3.11 -23.07
CA GLY A 270 6.76 3.16 -23.93
C GLY A 270 5.47 3.18 -23.11
N ASN A 271 5.34 2.27 -22.14
CA ASN A 271 4.18 2.27 -21.23
C ASN A 271 4.16 3.53 -20.35
N PHE A 272 5.32 3.93 -19.81
CA PHE A 272 5.44 5.16 -19.01
C PHE A 272 4.95 6.40 -19.78
N PHE A 273 5.33 6.59 -21.04
CA PHE A 273 4.85 7.72 -21.84
C PHE A 273 3.37 7.64 -22.22
N GLN A 274 2.80 6.44 -22.29
CA GLN A 274 1.35 6.30 -22.51
C GLN A 274 0.57 6.65 -21.23
N SER A 275 1.09 6.26 -20.08
CA SER A 275 0.46 6.49 -18.77
C SER A 275 0.63 7.91 -18.26
N ASN A 276 1.66 8.63 -18.70
CA ASN A 276 1.99 9.98 -18.22
C ASN A 276 1.98 10.96 -19.40
N GLN A 277 1.30 12.11 -19.27
CA GLN A 277 1.23 13.16 -20.31
C GLN A 277 2.55 13.94 -20.44
N VAL A 278 3.66 13.26 -20.72
CA VAL A 278 4.99 13.85 -20.80
C VAL A 278 5.21 14.48 -22.18
N THR A 279 5.35 15.79 -22.23
CA THR A 279 5.42 16.57 -23.49
C THR A 279 6.85 16.82 -23.98
N SER A 280 7.88 16.68 -23.14
CA SER A 280 9.29 16.88 -23.51
C SER A 280 10.14 15.65 -23.21
N LYS A 281 10.91 15.19 -24.21
CA LYS A 281 11.81 14.02 -24.10
C LYS A 281 13.26 14.39 -23.74
N VAL A 282 13.55 15.68 -23.59
CA VAL A 282 14.94 16.20 -23.44
C VAL A 282 15.33 16.38 -21.97
N VAL A 283 14.36 16.44 -21.06
CA VAL A 283 14.61 16.60 -19.62
C VAL A 283 15.11 15.29 -19.00
N THR A 284 15.82 15.39 -17.88
CA THR A 284 16.18 14.21 -17.08
C THR A 284 14.94 13.67 -16.35
N MET A 285 14.96 12.39 -15.99
CA MET A 285 13.89 11.80 -15.17
C MET A 285 13.79 12.49 -13.80
N LYS A 286 14.93 12.91 -13.22
CA LYS A 286 14.98 13.73 -12.00
C LYS A 286 14.22 15.05 -12.16
N ASP A 287 14.46 15.78 -13.25
CA ASP A 287 13.78 17.07 -13.50
C ASP A 287 12.27 16.88 -13.67
N LEU A 288 11.86 15.82 -14.40
CA LEU A 288 10.45 15.49 -14.57
C LEU A 288 9.77 15.25 -13.22
N VAL A 289 10.36 14.41 -12.37
CA VAL A 289 9.84 14.11 -11.04
C VAL A 289 9.72 15.37 -10.16
N LEU A 290 10.74 16.23 -10.17
CA LEU A 290 10.75 17.46 -9.38
C LEU A 290 9.81 18.55 -9.91
N SER A 291 9.38 18.45 -11.16
CA SER A 291 8.42 19.38 -11.78
C SER A 291 6.96 19.06 -11.50
N SER A 292 6.64 17.85 -11.00
CA SER A 292 5.26 17.48 -10.68
C SER A 292 4.81 18.14 -9.38
N ASP A 293 3.79 18.99 -9.47
CA ASP A 293 3.26 19.77 -8.35
C ASP A 293 2.49 18.93 -7.32
N ASN A 294 1.95 17.76 -7.70
CA ASN A 294 1.26 16.86 -6.78
C ASN A 294 1.22 15.41 -7.27
N LEU A 295 2.30 14.67 -7.05
CA LEU A 295 2.40 13.26 -7.41
C LEU A 295 1.34 12.40 -6.69
N PHE A 296 0.90 12.77 -5.49
CA PHE A 296 -0.14 11.98 -4.82
C PHE A 296 -1.49 12.08 -5.51
N LYS A 297 -1.98 13.26 -5.91
CA LYS A 297 -3.27 13.43 -6.62
C LYS A 297 -3.39 12.57 -7.88
N GLU A 298 -2.25 12.27 -8.50
CA GLU A 298 -2.17 11.47 -9.72
C GLU A 298 -2.14 9.96 -9.45
N HIS A 299 -1.90 9.51 -8.21
CA HIS A 299 -1.80 8.10 -7.85
C HIS A 299 -3.18 7.47 -7.56
N PRO A 300 -3.64 6.43 -8.28
CA PRO A 300 -4.96 5.81 -8.12
C PRO A 300 -5.31 5.40 -6.69
N TYR A 301 -4.38 4.78 -5.96
CA TYR A 301 -4.59 4.37 -4.56
C TYR A 301 -4.91 5.52 -3.61
N THR A 302 -4.52 6.75 -3.91
CA THR A 302 -4.86 7.93 -3.09
C THR A 302 -6.22 8.54 -3.38
N LYS A 303 -6.86 8.12 -4.46
CA LYS A 303 -8.23 8.54 -4.74
C LYS A 303 -9.11 7.78 -3.74
N ASN A 304 -9.74 8.54 -2.83
CA ASN A 304 -10.70 8.01 -1.88
C ASN A 304 -11.58 6.98 -2.58
N ILE A 305 -11.68 5.79 -1.99
CA ILE A 305 -12.72 4.83 -2.31
C ILE A 305 -14.03 5.63 -2.33
N ASN A 306 -14.58 5.81 -3.53
CA ASN A 306 -15.86 6.48 -3.68
C ASN A 306 -16.82 5.83 -2.67
N ALA A 307 -17.59 6.63 -1.93
CA ALA A 307 -18.48 6.10 -0.91
C ALA A 307 -19.37 4.96 -1.46
N SER A 308 -19.59 4.91 -2.78
CA SER A 308 -20.21 3.79 -3.50
C SER A 308 -19.57 2.40 -3.31
N TYR A 309 -18.29 2.28 -2.95
CA TYR A 309 -17.63 1.01 -2.58
C TYR A 309 -17.88 0.63 -1.11
N ILE A 310 -18.13 1.62 -0.25
CA ILE A 310 -18.62 1.43 1.12
C ILE A 310 -20.12 1.04 1.08
N TYR A 311 -20.86 1.53 0.09
CA TYR A 311 -22.30 1.35 -0.11
C TYR A 311 -22.71 0.26 -1.13
N ARG A 312 -21.79 -0.54 -1.68
CA ARG A 312 -22.25 -1.85 -2.20
C ARG A 312 -22.87 -2.58 -1.02
N ILE A 313 -24.05 -3.17 -1.19
CA ILE A 313 -24.61 -4.10 -0.21
C ILE A 313 -23.58 -5.22 -0.09
N LYS A 314 -22.77 -5.12 0.97
CA LYS A 314 -21.79 -6.12 1.33
C LYS A 314 -22.58 -7.22 2.02
N GLU A 315 -22.57 -8.41 1.46
CA GLU A 315 -22.76 -9.59 2.30
C GLU A 315 -21.48 -9.68 3.13
N SER A 316 -21.53 -9.15 4.36
CA SER A 316 -20.48 -9.38 5.34
C SER A 316 -20.45 -10.88 5.60
N THR A 317 -19.41 -11.56 5.15
CA THR A 317 -19.19 -12.97 5.49
C THR A 317 -18.27 -13.00 6.69
N THR A 318 -18.80 -13.43 7.83
CA THR A 318 -18.01 -13.71 9.05
C THR A 318 -17.23 -15.01 8.88
N CYS A 319 -16.24 -15.27 9.75
CA CYS A 319 -15.54 -16.57 9.76
C CYS A 319 -16.46 -17.77 9.98
N ASP A 320 -17.68 -17.53 10.49
CA ASP A 320 -18.69 -18.57 10.71
C ASP A 320 -19.57 -18.82 9.47
N GLU A 321 -19.59 -17.87 8.52
CA GLU A 321 -20.36 -17.93 7.28
C GLU A 321 -19.50 -18.32 6.07
N ASP A 322 -18.18 -18.15 6.16
CA ASP A 322 -17.23 -18.71 5.20
C ASP A 322 -16.84 -20.12 5.64
N ASP A 323 -17.35 -21.12 4.93
CA ASP A 323 -17.08 -22.55 5.16
C ASP A 323 -15.57 -22.88 5.24
N TRP A 324 -14.71 -22.02 4.70
CA TRP A 324 -13.26 -22.18 4.68
C TRP A 324 -12.53 -21.42 5.79
N ALA A 325 -13.17 -20.44 6.44
CA ALA A 325 -12.64 -19.68 7.56
C ALA A 325 -13.19 -20.17 8.92
N LYS A 326 -14.10 -21.16 8.90
CA LYS A 326 -14.65 -21.78 10.11
C LYS A 326 -13.54 -22.32 11.00
N PRO A 327 -13.55 -22.02 12.30
CA PRO A 327 -12.68 -22.67 13.26
C PRO A 327 -12.89 -24.19 13.20
N ILE A 328 -11.82 -24.95 12.99
CA ILE A 328 -11.83 -26.41 13.19
C ILE A 328 -11.69 -26.64 14.70
N TYR A 329 -12.76 -26.45 15.45
CA TYR A 329 -12.87 -27.04 16.78
C TYR A 329 -13.97 -28.10 16.71
N ASP A 330 -13.63 -29.33 17.10
CA ASP A 330 -14.61 -30.37 17.41
C ASP A 330 -15.49 -29.96 18.61
#